data_AF-A0A1F5K4H0-F1
#
_entry.id   AF-A0A1F5K4H0-F1
#
_cell.length_a   1.000
_cell.length_b   1.000
_cell.length_c   1.000
_cell.angle_alpha   90.00
_cell.angle_beta   90.00
_cell.angle_gamma   90.00
#
_symmetry.space_group_name_H-M   'P 1'
#
loop_
_entity.id
_entity.type
_entity.pdbx_description
1 polymer ?
#
loop_
_entity_poly.entity_id
_entity_poly.type
_entity_poly.pdbx_seq_one_letter_code
_entity_poly.pdbx_strand_id
1 'polypeptide(L)'
;MKLKHELAFPIPLELPSVTGWKEIHIRESGEPLIPLGLFSEYHTIFTDAIYFGERTDSPYENNLAGSLLTMFVRESVAKQLQEAQQLLPSGMYLIVFDAYRTLEVQQSLFDQYYKELKKQNPGWSEKQLLAETQKYVSIPSEDPTRPSPHNTGGSVDTAIFELPEKIDKKVKEINGKLQLLSSSEWQEAYQLEMEKITLIKDHAKLLEFGTPFDYGGKEAALNFLEQLSKERALTKEEMIAKDNRRLLFNIMTAVGFEPYEDEWWHFNSKKSQMGIKTAGLPFAEYGASKLSPENLEHEKMRTQHRLDTIRLRAGWRESKLPRAAIIKPPEKS
;
A
#
# COMPACT_ATOMS: atom_id res chain seq x y z
N MET A 1 -19.25 2.31 21.13
CA MET A 1 -20.55 2.09 20.46
C MET A 1 -20.79 3.08 19.32
N LYS A 2 -20.46 4.37 19.48
CA LYS A 2 -20.57 5.39 18.43
C LYS A 2 -19.66 5.13 17.21
N LEU A 3 -18.36 4.91 17.44
CA LEU A 3 -17.39 4.65 16.36
C LEU A 3 -17.77 3.45 15.47
N LYS A 4 -18.24 2.33 16.05
CA LYS A 4 -18.66 1.13 15.28
C LYS A 4 -19.82 1.39 14.32
N HIS A 5 -20.73 2.30 14.65
CA HIS A 5 -21.83 2.67 13.76
C HIS A 5 -21.34 3.56 12.61
N GLU A 6 -20.32 4.38 12.85
CA GLU A 6 -19.76 5.29 11.85
C GLU A 6 -18.92 4.55 10.79
N LEU A 7 -18.32 3.40 11.15
CA LEU A 7 -17.55 2.57 10.22
C LEU A 7 -18.38 1.86 9.12
N ALA A 8 -19.71 1.85 9.27
CA ALA A 8 -20.64 1.24 8.31
C ALA A 8 -21.41 2.28 7.49
N PHE A 9 -21.04 3.56 7.56
CA PHE A 9 -21.74 4.58 6.79
C PHE A 9 -21.62 4.32 5.28
N PRO A 10 -22.70 4.54 4.52
CA PRO A 10 -22.65 4.45 3.07
C PRO A 10 -21.61 5.39 2.47
N ILE A 11 -20.92 4.92 1.45
CA ILE A 11 -20.01 5.76 0.67
C ILE A 11 -20.88 6.74 -0.14
N PRO A 12 -20.54 8.05 -0.18
CA PRO A 12 -21.27 9.02 -1.00
C PRO A 12 -21.39 8.58 -2.47
N LEU A 13 -22.59 8.74 -3.05
CA LEU A 13 -22.83 8.44 -4.48
C LEU A 13 -22.13 9.44 -5.40
N GLU A 14 -21.84 10.63 -4.90
CA GLU A 14 -21.02 11.64 -5.55
C GLU A 14 -19.76 11.82 -4.73
N LEU A 15 -18.62 11.49 -5.32
CA LEU A 15 -17.30 11.73 -4.74
C LEU A 15 -16.65 12.92 -5.45
N PRO A 16 -15.81 13.71 -4.76
CA PRO A 16 -15.13 14.82 -5.41
C PRO A 16 -14.08 14.30 -6.40
N SER A 17 -14.10 14.82 -7.62
CA SER A 17 -13.10 14.45 -8.63
C SER A 17 -11.75 15.12 -8.37
N VAL A 18 -10.68 14.34 -8.53
CA VAL A 18 -9.29 14.83 -8.50
C VAL A 18 -8.82 15.36 -9.86
N THR A 19 -9.70 15.47 -10.86
CA THR A 19 -9.36 16.02 -12.18
C THR A 19 -8.66 17.38 -12.08
N GLY A 20 -7.57 17.54 -12.83
CA GLY A 20 -6.74 18.75 -12.81
C GLY A 20 -5.78 18.84 -11.62
N TRP A 21 -5.58 17.78 -10.83
CA TRP A 21 -4.68 17.81 -9.67
C TRP A 21 -3.24 18.25 -10.02
N LYS A 22 -2.75 17.94 -11.22
CA LYS A 22 -1.41 18.34 -11.73
C LYS A 22 -1.25 19.85 -11.93
N GLU A 23 -2.32 20.63 -11.84
CA GLU A 23 -2.31 22.10 -11.95
C GLU A 23 -2.11 22.77 -10.59
N ILE A 24 -2.24 22.02 -9.50
CA ILE A 24 -2.10 22.56 -8.16
C ILE A 24 -0.64 22.79 -7.83
N HIS A 25 -0.33 23.99 -7.36
CA HIS A 25 0.99 24.32 -6.87
C HIS A 25 1.36 23.45 -5.65
N ILE A 26 2.52 22.82 -5.72
CA ILE A 26 3.07 21.96 -4.67
C ILE A 26 4.38 22.54 -4.14
N ARG A 27 4.67 22.30 -2.86
CA ARG A 27 5.89 22.74 -2.19
C ARG A 27 6.57 21.57 -1.50
N GLU A 28 7.90 21.57 -1.52
CA GLU A 28 8.69 20.62 -0.74
C GLU A 28 8.57 20.96 0.76
N SER A 29 8.29 19.97 1.60
CA SER A 29 8.17 20.09 3.04
C SER A 29 9.39 19.55 3.80
N GLY A 30 10.26 18.79 3.15
CA GLY A 30 11.39 18.11 3.79
C GLY A 30 10.99 16.90 4.64
N GLU A 31 9.73 16.48 4.58
CA GLU A 31 9.23 15.30 5.28
C GLU A 31 9.91 14.02 4.76
N PRO A 32 10.50 13.18 5.62
CA PRO A 32 11.26 12.02 5.18
C PRO A 32 10.36 10.87 4.71
N LEU A 33 10.91 10.01 3.85
CA LEU A 33 10.38 8.67 3.61
C LEU A 33 10.87 7.73 4.71
N ILE A 34 9.96 6.94 5.27
CA ILE A 34 10.26 5.94 6.28
C ILE A 34 9.74 4.56 5.85
N PRO A 35 10.43 3.47 6.27
CA PRO A 35 9.99 2.11 5.94
C PRO A 35 8.72 1.73 6.72
N LEU A 36 7.85 0.95 6.08
CA LEU A 36 6.72 0.25 6.70
C LEU A 36 6.99 -1.26 6.80
N GLY A 37 6.27 -1.91 7.70
CA GLY A 37 6.28 -3.36 7.84
C GLY A 37 7.47 -3.89 8.64
N LEU A 38 7.87 -5.12 8.34
CA LEU A 38 8.86 -5.86 9.11
C LEU A 38 10.16 -5.07 9.30
N PHE A 39 10.72 -5.11 10.50
CA PHE A 39 11.96 -4.39 10.87
C PHE A 39 11.86 -2.85 10.82
N SER A 40 10.66 -2.29 10.73
CA SER A 40 10.40 -0.86 10.89
C SER A 40 9.72 -0.55 12.22
N GLU A 41 9.60 0.75 12.56
CA GLU A 41 8.79 1.18 13.70
C GLU A 41 7.29 0.88 13.51
N TYR A 42 6.86 0.68 12.28
CA TYR A 42 5.48 0.40 11.87
C TYR A 42 5.28 -1.08 11.55
N HIS A 43 5.93 -1.98 12.31
CA HIS A 43 5.91 -3.44 12.08
C HIS A 43 4.55 -4.13 12.28
N THR A 44 3.53 -3.39 12.73
CA THR A 44 2.15 -3.86 12.81
C THR A 44 1.33 -3.56 11.55
N ILE A 45 1.85 -2.72 10.65
CA ILE A 45 1.25 -2.46 9.34
C ILE A 45 1.85 -3.47 8.37
N PHE A 46 1.01 -4.33 7.79
CA PHE A 46 1.50 -5.34 6.87
C PHE A 46 1.72 -4.77 5.49
N THR A 47 2.71 -5.32 4.79
CA THR A 47 3.11 -4.89 3.46
C THR A 47 3.21 -6.11 2.58
N ASP A 48 2.84 -5.95 1.32
CA ASP A 48 3.01 -6.97 0.30
C ASP A 48 3.51 -6.30 -0.98
N ALA A 49 4.81 -6.43 -1.23
CA ALA A 49 5.46 -5.78 -2.35
C ALA A 49 5.11 -6.44 -3.69
N ILE A 50 3.92 -6.11 -4.19
CA ILE A 50 3.31 -6.77 -5.35
C ILE A 50 4.14 -6.57 -6.62
N TYR A 51 4.66 -5.36 -6.84
CA TYR A 51 5.53 -5.03 -7.98
C TYR A 51 6.91 -5.68 -7.90
N PHE A 52 7.39 -5.98 -6.69
CA PHE A 52 8.62 -6.73 -6.46
C PHE A 52 8.43 -8.25 -6.62
N GLY A 53 7.19 -8.72 -6.78
CA GLY A 53 6.90 -10.15 -6.79
C GLY A 53 7.17 -10.78 -5.43
N GLU A 54 6.81 -10.11 -4.33
CA GLU A 54 6.97 -10.69 -2.99
C GLU A 54 6.24 -12.04 -2.89
N ARG A 55 5.09 -12.18 -3.55
CA ARG A 55 4.34 -13.42 -3.64
C ARG A 55 4.46 -14.07 -5.00
N THR A 56 4.32 -15.39 -5.00
CA THR A 56 4.36 -16.21 -6.23
C THR A 56 3.12 -16.03 -7.11
N ASP A 57 2.05 -15.45 -6.58
CA ASP A 57 0.79 -15.15 -7.25
C ASP A 57 0.66 -13.67 -7.64
N SER A 58 1.77 -12.91 -7.65
CA SER A 58 1.74 -11.53 -8.15
C SER A 58 1.27 -11.50 -9.62
N PRO A 59 0.34 -10.60 -9.99
CA PRO A 59 -0.11 -10.46 -11.39
C PRO A 59 0.99 -9.86 -12.29
N TYR A 60 2.09 -9.39 -11.70
CA TYR A 60 3.22 -8.79 -12.41
C TYR A 60 4.32 -9.82 -12.68
N GLU A 61 4.47 -10.21 -13.95
CA GLU A 61 5.55 -11.10 -14.37
C GLU A 61 6.94 -10.41 -14.28
N ASN A 62 7.95 -11.14 -13.80
CA ASN A 62 9.39 -10.80 -13.79
C ASN A 62 9.87 -9.65 -12.88
N ASN A 63 9.08 -9.21 -11.89
CA ASN A 63 9.37 -8.04 -11.05
C ASN A 63 9.52 -6.76 -11.88
N LEU A 64 8.80 -5.70 -11.52
CA LEU A 64 8.95 -4.43 -12.24
C LEU A 64 10.33 -3.85 -12.01
N ALA A 65 10.94 -3.30 -13.06
CA ALA A 65 12.23 -2.64 -12.96
C ALA A 65 12.14 -1.49 -11.93
N GLY A 66 13.15 -1.39 -11.07
CA GLY A 66 13.18 -0.42 -9.96
C GLY A 66 12.19 -0.68 -8.82
N SER A 67 11.50 -1.84 -8.80
CA SER A 67 10.64 -2.23 -7.68
C SER A 67 11.45 -2.49 -6.41
N LEU A 68 10.84 -2.19 -5.26
CA LEU A 68 11.43 -2.31 -3.94
C LEU A 68 10.67 -3.38 -3.15
N LEU A 69 11.37 -4.15 -2.33
CA LEU A 69 10.74 -5.07 -1.38
C LEU A 69 10.17 -4.32 -0.17
N THR A 70 10.83 -3.26 0.28
CA THR A 70 10.38 -2.43 1.39
C THR A 70 9.41 -1.38 0.88
N MET A 71 8.26 -1.27 1.55
CA MET A 71 7.34 -0.16 1.33
C MET A 71 7.84 1.06 2.08
N PHE A 72 8.03 2.16 1.35
CA PHE A 72 8.35 3.45 1.95
C PHE A 72 7.15 4.39 1.84
N VAL A 73 6.92 5.20 2.87
CA VAL A 73 5.88 6.23 2.90
C VAL A 73 6.40 7.47 3.58
N ARG A 74 5.73 8.60 3.41
CA ARG A 74 6.00 9.78 4.25
C ARG A 74 5.66 9.51 5.71
N GLU A 75 6.41 10.13 6.61
CA GLU A 75 6.24 9.93 8.05
C GLU A 75 4.80 10.17 8.54
N SER A 76 4.14 11.25 8.07
CA SER A 76 2.74 11.53 8.41
C SER A 76 1.79 10.44 7.90
N VAL A 77 2.04 9.89 6.72
CA VAL A 77 1.25 8.80 6.14
C VAL A 77 1.38 7.53 6.98
N ALA A 78 2.57 7.19 7.45
CA ALA A 78 2.76 6.05 8.36
C ALA A 78 1.99 6.22 9.68
N LYS A 79 2.03 7.43 10.26
CA LYS A 79 1.28 7.75 11.49
C LYS A 79 -0.22 7.59 11.27
N GLN A 80 -0.76 8.10 10.17
CA GLN A 80 -2.17 7.94 9.82
C GLN A 80 -2.55 6.46 9.59
N LEU A 81 -1.71 5.67 8.90
CA LEU A 81 -1.93 4.22 8.77
C LEU A 81 -1.94 3.50 10.12
N GLN A 82 -1.06 3.91 11.04
CA GLN A 82 -1.01 3.35 12.39
C GLN A 82 -2.28 3.67 13.18
N GLU A 83 -2.80 4.89 13.07
CA GLU A 83 -4.11 5.27 13.63
C GLU A 83 -5.23 4.46 13.00
N ALA A 84 -5.25 4.29 11.67
CA ALA A 84 -6.26 3.51 10.97
C ALA A 84 -6.26 2.04 11.43
N GLN A 85 -5.08 1.45 11.61
CA GLN A 85 -4.94 0.09 12.17
C GLN A 85 -5.49 -0.02 13.59
N GLN A 86 -5.43 1.03 14.40
CA GLN A 86 -6.00 1.03 15.76
C GLN A 86 -7.54 1.15 15.77
N LEU A 87 -8.15 1.69 14.71
CA LEU A 87 -9.60 1.77 14.56
C LEU A 87 -10.23 0.48 14.04
N LEU A 88 -9.44 -0.41 13.42
CA LEU A 88 -9.93 -1.68 12.90
C LEU A 88 -10.52 -2.58 14.00
N PRO A 89 -11.59 -3.34 13.70
CA PRO A 89 -12.06 -4.40 14.58
C PRO A 89 -10.97 -5.42 14.90
N SER A 90 -11.04 -6.05 16.09
CA SER A 90 -10.09 -7.10 16.46
C SER A 90 -10.11 -8.25 15.44
N GLY A 91 -8.92 -8.74 15.09
CA GLY A 91 -8.73 -9.78 14.09
C GLY A 91 -8.60 -9.24 12.66
N MET A 92 -8.79 -7.93 12.43
CA MET A 92 -8.61 -7.28 11.14
C MET A 92 -7.36 -6.41 11.12
N TYR A 93 -6.69 -6.41 9.96
CA TYR A 93 -5.41 -5.75 9.78
C TYR A 93 -5.32 -5.06 8.43
N LEU A 94 -4.65 -3.92 8.38
CA LEU A 94 -4.29 -3.25 7.14
C LEU A 94 -3.16 -4.01 6.44
N ILE A 95 -3.26 -4.06 5.12
CA ILE A 95 -2.18 -4.49 4.22
C ILE A 95 -1.97 -3.42 3.17
N VAL A 96 -0.73 -3.00 2.97
CA VAL A 96 -0.32 -2.01 1.97
C VAL A 96 0.34 -2.75 0.80
N PHE A 97 -0.22 -2.60 -0.38
CA PHE A 97 0.26 -3.21 -1.62
C PHE A 97 1.25 -2.31 -2.35
N ASP A 98 1.03 -1.00 -2.26
CA ASP A 98 1.89 -0.01 -2.88
C ASP A 98 1.84 1.32 -2.14
N ALA A 99 2.95 2.08 -2.22
CA ALA A 99 3.02 3.43 -1.69
C ALA A 99 4.09 4.27 -2.40
N TYR A 100 5.29 4.45 -1.84
CA TYR A 100 6.37 5.11 -2.58
C TYR A 100 6.78 4.29 -3.81
N ARG A 101 6.55 4.86 -5.00
CA ARG A 101 7.02 4.31 -6.27
C ARG A 101 8.26 5.03 -6.74
N THR A 102 9.27 4.28 -7.15
CA THR A 102 10.38 4.84 -7.93
C THR A 102 9.87 5.31 -9.30
N LEU A 103 10.59 6.25 -9.93
CA LEU A 103 10.27 6.69 -11.29
C LEU A 103 10.32 5.54 -12.30
N GLU A 104 11.23 4.59 -12.11
CA GLU A 104 11.39 3.42 -12.97
C GLU A 104 10.19 2.47 -12.89
N VAL A 105 9.62 2.26 -11.69
CA VAL A 105 8.36 1.52 -11.52
C VAL A 105 7.21 2.26 -12.18
N GLN A 106 7.10 3.57 -11.96
CA GLN A 106 6.05 4.39 -12.57
C GLN A 106 6.10 4.30 -14.11
N GLN A 107 7.30 4.35 -14.70
CA GLN A 107 7.50 4.19 -16.14
C GLN A 107 7.15 2.79 -16.62
N SER A 108 7.60 1.76 -15.90
CA SER A 108 7.31 0.36 -16.23
C SER A 108 5.80 0.09 -16.24
N LEU A 109 5.07 0.59 -15.24
CA LEU A 109 3.60 0.49 -15.19
C LEU A 109 2.95 1.21 -16.37
N PHE A 110 3.38 2.46 -16.65
CA PHE A 110 2.83 3.25 -17.74
C PHE A 110 3.01 2.53 -19.09
N ASP A 111 4.22 2.03 -19.37
CA ASP A 111 4.55 1.35 -20.62
C ASP A 111 3.76 0.05 -20.79
N GLN A 112 3.60 -0.74 -19.71
CA GLN A 112 2.82 -1.97 -19.74
C GLN A 112 1.35 -1.70 -20.04
N TYR A 113 0.72 -0.77 -19.31
CA TYR A 113 -0.68 -0.39 -19.53
C TYR A 113 -0.90 0.18 -20.93
N TYR A 114 -0.03 1.10 -21.38
CA TYR A 114 -0.11 1.67 -22.71
C TYR A 114 -0.02 0.59 -23.80
N LYS A 115 0.91 -0.35 -23.66
CA LYS A 115 1.12 -1.44 -24.61
C LYS A 115 -0.08 -2.37 -24.69
N GLU A 116 -0.65 -2.75 -23.55
CA GLU A 116 -1.83 -3.62 -23.52
C GLU A 116 -3.07 -2.91 -24.08
N LEU A 117 -3.26 -1.64 -23.72
CA LEU A 117 -4.35 -0.82 -24.26
C LEU A 117 -4.25 -0.67 -25.80
N LYS A 118 -3.05 -0.44 -26.33
CA LYS A 118 -2.78 -0.36 -27.77
C LYS A 118 -3.06 -1.68 -28.49
N LYS A 119 -2.76 -2.81 -27.85
CA LYS A 119 -3.05 -4.14 -28.38
C LYS A 119 -4.55 -4.41 -28.43
N GLN A 120 -5.29 -3.99 -27.39
CA GLN A 120 -6.74 -4.14 -27.33
C GLN A 120 -7.47 -3.15 -28.26
N ASN A 121 -6.87 -1.98 -28.53
CA ASN A 121 -7.46 -0.90 -29.31
C ASN A 121 -6.53 -0.43 -30.45
N PRO A 122 -6.24 -1.27 -31.46
CA PRO A 122 -5.24 -0.97 -32.49
C PRO A 122 -5.61 0.22 -33.40
N GLY A 123 -6.89 0.63 -33.43
CA GLY A 123 -7.37 1.77 -34.21
C GLY A 123 -7.38 3.11 -33.46
N TRP A 124 -7.00 3.14 -32.18
CA TRP A 124 -6.97 4.38 -31.41
C TRP A 124 -5.75 5.23 -31.80
N SER A 125 -5.96 6.55 -31.83
CA SER A 125 -4.88 7.51 -32.00
C SER A 125 -3.97 7.55 -30.77
N GLU A 126 -2.73 8.00 -30.95
CA GLU A 126 -1.76 8.19 -29.86
C GLU A 126 -2.34 9.03 -28.72
N LYS A 127 -3.07 10.10 -29.06
CA LYS A 127 -3.72 10.98 -28.09
C LYS A 127 -4.78 10.25 -27.25
N GLN A 128 -5.55 9.33 -27.85
CA GLN A 128 -6.55 8.55 -27.14
C GLN A 128 -5.89 7.53 -26.20
N LEU A 129 -4.87 6.82 -26.68
CA LEU A 129 -4.10 5.88 -25.86
C LEU A 129 -3.49 6.59 -24.65
N LEU A 130 -2.79 7.70 -24.86
CA LEU A 130 -2.19 8.48 -23.77
C LEU A 130 -3.23 9.06 -22.79
N ALA A 131 -4.39 9.48 -23.28
CA ALA A 131 -5.45 10.00 -22.43
C ALA A 131 -6.09 8.90 -21.57
N GLU A 132 -6.29 7.72 -22.14
CA GLU A 132 -6.89 6.58 -21.43
C GLU A 132 -5.89 5.93 -20.46
N THR A 133 -4.63 5.72 -20.85
CA THR A 133 -3.58 5.20 -19.96
C THR A 133 -3.44 6.07 -18.71
N GLN A 134 -3.51 7.39 -18.86
CA GLN A 134 -3.40 8.34 -17.75
C GLN A 134 -4.54 8.29 -16.73
N LYS A 135 -5.66 7.62 -17.03
CA LYS A 135 -6.75 7.39 -16.06
C LYS A 135 -6.37 6.35 -15.00
N TYR A 136 -5.52 5.39 -15.37
CA TYR A 136 -5.10 4.29 -14.51
C TYR A 136 -3.67 4.50 -13.98
N VAL A 137 -2.75 4.96 -14.85
CA VAL A 137 -1.35 5.17 -14.48
C VAL A 137 -0.89 6.55 -14.94
N SER A 138 -0.55 7.41 -13.98
CA SER A 138 0.00 8.72 -14.29
C SER A 138 1.31 8.62 -15.08
N ILE A 139 1.50 9.53 -16.06
CA ILE A 139 2.80 9.71 -16.73
C ILE A 139 3.88 9.97 -15.67
N PRO A 140 5.04 9.27 -15.72
CA PRO A 140 6.19 9.55 -14.87
C PRO A 140 6.63 11.00 -14.98
N SER A 141 6.95 11.63 -13.85
CA SER A 141 7.31 13.05 -13.81
C SER A 141 8.57 13.27 -13.00
N GLU A 142 9.59 13.83 -13.63
CA GLU A 142 10.80 14.33 -12.95
C GLU A 142 10.66 15.79 -12.51
N ASP A 143 9.57 16.46 -12.91
CA ASP A 143 9.31 17.85 -12.55
C ASP A 143 8.96 17.93 -11.05
N PRO A 144 9.80 18.56 -10.21
CA PRO A 144 9.56 18.65 -8.77
C PRO A 144 8.31 19.47 -8.43
N THR A 145 7.76 20.24 -9.37
CA THR A 145 6.50 20.97 -9.19
C THR A 145 5.26 20.13 -9.53
N ARG A 146 5.46 18.93 -10.07
CA ARG A 146 4.40 18.02 -10.53
C ARG A 146 4.74 16.53 -10.32
N PRO A 147 5.19 16.10 -9.12
CA PRO A 147 5.44 14.69 -8.88
C PRO A 147 4.13 13.89 -8.81
N SER A 148 4.15 12.61 -9.18
CA SER A 148 3.03 11.72 -8.84
C SER A 148 2.96 11.57 -7.32
N PRO A 149 1.78 11.57 -6.68
CA PRO A 149 1.65 11.36 -5.25
C PRO A 149 2.32 10.07 -4.73
N HIS A 150 2.32 8.99 -5.51
CA HIS A 150 3.10 7.79 -5.21
C HIS A 150 4.62 8.01 -5.29
N ASN A 151 5.12 8.86 -6.19
CA ASN A 151 6.56 9.18 -6.25
C ASN A 151 7.06 10.00 -5.05
N THR A 152 6.16 10.42 -4.16
CA THR A 152 6.51 11.17 -2.95
C THR A 152 6.13 10.42 -1.67
N GLY A 153 5.70 9.15 -1.76
CA GLY A 153 5.17 8.38 -0.62
C GLY A 153 3.93 9.04 0.02
N GLY A 154 3.22 9.88 -0.74
CA GLY A 154 2.03 10.62 -0.30
C GLY A 154 0.71 9.90 -0.55
N SER A 155 0.75 8.73 -1.21
CA SER A 155 -0.39 7.88 -1.51
C SER A 155 -0.08 6.45 -1.12
N VAL A 156 -1.14 5.70 -0.86
CA VAL A 156 -1.09 4.30 -0.45
C VAL A 156 -2.22 3.54 -1.14
N ASP A 157 -1.90 2.34 -1.60
CA ASP A 157 -2.86 1.37 -2.07
C ASP A 157 -2.98 0.27 -1.01
N THR A 158 -4.17 0.14 -0.42
CA THR A 158 -4.35 -0.69 0.78
C THR A 158 -5.68 -1.43 0.79
N ALA A 159 -5.70 -2.50 1.57
CA ALA A 159 -6.89 -3.29 1.85
C ALA A 159 -6.87 -3.79 3.30
N ILE A 160 -7.88 -4.61 3.64
CA ILE A 160 -8.00 -5.25 4.95
C ILE A 160 -7.97 -6.75 4.77
N PHE A 161 -7.28 -7.45 5.66
CA PHE A 161 -7.38 -8.90 5.81
C PHE A 161 -7.81 -9.26 7.23
N GLU A 162 -8.34 -10.47 7.38
CA GLU A 162 -8.71 -11.05 8.66
C GLU A 162 -7.79 -12.23 9.03
N LEU A 163 -7.58 -12.41 10.34
CA LEU A 163 -6.92 -13.58 10.92
C LEU A 163 -7.89 -14.39 11.78
N PRO A 164 -7.81 -15.73 11.75
CA PRO A 164 -8.51 -16.56 12.73
C PRO A 164 -8.09 -16.18 14.16
N GLU A 165 -9.02 -16.20 15.11
CA GLU A 165 -8.81 -15.72 16.50
C GLU A 165 -7.56 -16.32 17.16
N LYS A 166 -7.31 -17.62 16.98
CA LYS A 166 -6.13 -18.29 17.53
C LYS A 166 -4.81 -17.74 16.95
N ILE A 167 -4.81 -17.37 15.67
CA ILE A 167 -3.64 -16.82 14.99
C ILE A 167 -3.46 -15.35 15.36
N ASP A 168 -4.55 -14.58 15.39
CA ASP A 168 -4.58 -13.20 15.88
C ASP A 168 -3.96 -13.07 17.27
N LYS A 169 -4.32 -13.95 18.20
CA LYS A 169 -3.75 -13.99 19.55
C LYS A 169 -2.23 -14.20 19.54
N LYS A 170 -1.74 -15.16 18.74
CA LYS A 170 -0.29 -15.42 18.60
C LYS A 170 0.47 -14.23 18.01
N VAL A 171 -0.08 -13.61 16.96
CA VAL A 171 0.51 -12.41 16.35
C VAL A 171 0.61 -11.27 17.37
N LYS A 172 -0.43 -11.07 18.19
CA LYS A 172 -0.42 -10.08 19.28
C LYS A 172 0.61 -10.41 20.37
N GLU A 173 0.75 -11.68 20.75
CA GLU A 173 1.78 -12.13 21.69
C GLU A 173 3.19 -11.86 21.15
N ILE A 174 3.45 -12.15 19.87
CA ILE A 174 4.73 -11.85 19.21
C ILE A 174 4.99 -10.34 19.19
N ASN A 175 4.01 -9.52 18.79
CA ASN A 175 4.16 -8.06 18.80
C ASN A 175 4.46 -7.53 20.21
N GLY A 176 3.83 -8.07 21.24
CA GLY A 176 4.13 -7.72 22.64
C GLY A 176 5.57 -8.06 23.05
N LYS A 177 6.12 -9.20 22.59
CA LYS A 177 7.53 -9.54 22.81
C LYS A 177 8.47 -8.60 22.07
N LEU A 178 8.20 -8.33 20.79
CA LEU A 178 9.01 -7.43 19.96
C LEU A 178 9.18 -6.04 20.59
N GLN A 179 8.13 -5.51 21.23
CA GLN A 179 8.17 -4.22 21.92
C GLN A 179 9.10 -4.18 23.15
N LEU A 180 9.42 -5.34 23.74
CA LEU A 180 10.25 -5.44 24.93
C LEU A 180 11.74 -5.64 24.61
N LEU A 181 12.06 -6.01 23.37
CA LEU A 181 13.43 -6.31 22.96
C LEU A 181 14.23 -5.03 22.70
N SER A 182 15.48 -5.06 23.14
CA SER A 182 16.47 -4.03 22.87
C SER A 182 17.15 -4.22 21.51
N SER A 183 17.83 -3.19 21.01
CA SER A 183 18.60 -3.27 19.76
C SER A 183 19.75 -4.29 19.79
N SER A 184 20.19 -4.74 20.96
CA SER A 184 21.17 -5.83 21.11
C SER A 184 20.57 -7.22 20.89
N GLU A 185 19.25 -7.39 21.03
CA GLU A 185 18.54 -8.67 20.92
C GLU A 185 17.96 -8.88 19.51
N TRP A 186 18.64 -8.35 18.49
CA TRP A 186 18.14 -8.28 17.12
C TRP A 186 17.93 -9.67 16.48
N GLN A 187 18.68 -10.71 16.90
CA GLN A 187 18.45 -12.07 16.41
C GLN A 187 17.13 -12.65 16.90
N GLU A 188 16.76 -12.38 18.15
CA GLU A 188 15.47 -12.80 18.70
C GLU A 188 14.33 -12.04 18.03
N ALA A 189 14.50 -10.72 17.86
CA ALA A 189 13.55 -9.90 17.11
C ALA A 189 13.37 -10.43 15.68
N TYR A 190 14.45 -10.82 15.01
CA TYR A 190 14.40 -11.44 13.69
C TYR A 190 13.61 -12.74 13.67
N GLN A 191 13.87 -13.66 14.60
CA GLN A 191 13.14 -14.93 14.66
C GLN A 191 11.64 -14.72 14.89
N LEU A 192 11.28 -13.81 15.79
CA LEU A 192 9.89 -13.43 16.06
C LEU A 192 9.22 -12.80 14.84
N GLU A 193 9.90 -11.90 14.12
CA GLU A 193 9.39 -11.31 12.87
C GLU A 193 9.16 -12.38 11.79
N MET A 194 10.08 -13.35 11.65
CA MET A 194 9.93 -14.46 10.71
C MET A 194 8.79 -15.42 11.08
N GLU A 195 8.60 -15.70 12.37
CA GLU A 195 7.46 -16.47 12.85
C GLU A 195 6.14 -15.75 12.56
N LYS A 196 6.07 -14.45 12.89
CA LYS A 196 4.88 -13.60 12.67
C LYS A 196 4.48 -13.59 11.19
N ILE A 197 5.42 -13.31 10.29
CA ILE A 197 5.09 -13.23 8.86
C ILE A 197 4.68 -14.59 8.29
N THR A 198 5.24 -15.70 8.80
CA THR A 198 4.83 -17.05 8.38
C THR A 198 3.40 -17.35 8.82
N LEU A 199 3.06 -17.08 10.08
CA LEU A 199 1.70 -17.24 10.59
C LEU A 199 0.68 -16.45 9.76
N ILE A 200 1.04 -15.23 9.37
CA ILE A 200 0.15 -14.37 8.60
C ILE A 200 0.03 -14.86 7.16
N LYS A 201 1.13 -15.18 6.49
CA LYS A 201 1.09 -15.70 5.12
C LYS A 201 0.26 -16.98 5.00
N ASP A 202 0.31 -17.85 6.01
CA ASP A 202 -0.38 -19.15 5.98
C ASP A 202 -1.87 -19.07 6.37
N HIS A 203 -2.30 -17.98 7.03
CA HIS A 203 -3.63 -17.91 7.64
C HIS A 203 -4.42 -16.62 7.36
N ALA A 204 -3.80 -15.59 6.81
CA ALA A 204 -4.48 -14.36 6.42
C ALA A 204 -5.47 -14.63 5.30
N LYS A 205 -6.66 -14.05 5.44
CA LYS A 205 -7.66 -14.03 4.39
C LYS A 205 -7.98 -12.58 4.07
N LEU A 206 -7.63 -12.16 2.85
CA LEU A 206 -8.01 -10.84 2.36
C LEU A 206 -9.55 -10.73 2.37
N LEU A 207 -10.06 -9.58 2.81
CA LEU A 207 -11.50 -9.33 2.70
C LEU A 207 -11.90 -9.22 1.23
N GLU A 208 -13.15 -9.58 0.93
CA GLU A 208 -13.69 -9.47 -0.42
C GLU A 208 -14.07 -8.02 -0.69
N PHE A 209 -13.64 -7.45 -1.82
CA PHE A 209 -13.90 -6.07 -2.21
C PHE A 209 -14.63 -5.96 -3.57
N GLY A 210 -15.05 -7.06 -4.16
CA GLY A 210 -15.86 -7.12 -5.39
C GLY A 210 -15.05 -7.11 -6.68
N THR A 211 -13.79 -6.68 -6.62
CA THR A 211 -12.79 -6.80 -7.68
C THR A 211 -11.44 -7.12 -7.04
N PRO A 212 -10.51 -7.76 -7.76
CA PRO A 212 -9.12 -7.83 -7.30
C PRO A 212 -8.51 -6.42 -7.21
N PHE A 213 -7.41 -6.32 -6.45
CA PHE A 213 -6.52 -5.16 -6.49
C PHE A 213 -6.07 -4.90 -7.93
N ASP A 214 -5.95 -3.63 -8.31
CA ASP A 214 -5.46 -3.18 -9.61
C ASP A 214 -6.36 -3.55 -10.80
N TYR A 215 -7.64 -3.79 -10.53
CA TYR A 215 -8.64 -4.04 -11.56
C TYR A 215 -8.94 -2.77 -12.37
N GLY A 216 -8.52 -2.74 -13.64
CA GLY A 216 -8.73 -1.60 -14.56
C GLY A 216 -10.13 -1.51 -15.18
N GLY A 217 -11.18 -1.46 -14.35
CA GLY A 217 -12.57 -1.34 -14.81
C GLY A 217 -13.45 -0.53 -13.84
N LYS A 218 -14.59 -0.05 -14.32
CA LYS A 218 -15.51 0.82 -13.54
C LYS A 218 -16.02 0.16 -12.23
N GLU A 219 -15.99 -1.16 -12.17
CA GLU A 219 -16.36 -1.96 -11.00
C GLU A 219 -15.42 -1.71 -9.81
N ALA A 220 -14.19 -1.24 -10.07
CA ALA A 220 -13.23 -0.84 -9.04
C ALA A 220 -13.60 0.49 -8.37
N ALA A 221 -14.43 1.33 -9.01
CA ALA A 221 -14.81 2.63 -8.48
C ALA A 221 -15.40 2.52 -7.07
N LEU A 222 -14.96 3.39 -6.18
CA LEU A 222 -15.15 3.25 -4.74
C LEU A 222 -16.63 3.10 -4.35
N ASN A 223 -17.52 3.85 -5.01
CA ASN A 223 -18.96 3.84 -4.76
C ASN A 223 -19.77 2.95 -5.74
N PHE A 224 -19.11 2.16 -6.60
CA PHE A 224 -19.78 1.32 -7.61
C PHE A 224 -20.88 0.43 -7.01
N LEU A 225 -20.57 -0.27 -5.92
CA LEU A 225 -21.53 -1.17 -5.26
C LEU A 225 -22.68 -0.41 -4.56
N GLU A 226 -22.47 0.86 -4.18
CA GLU A 226 -23.56 1.70 -3.67
C GLU A 226 -24.53 2.07 -4.78
N GLN A 227 -24.01 2.47 -5.94
CA GLN A 227 -24.80 2.77 -7.13
C GLN A 227 -25.57 1.52 -7.61
N LEU A 228 -24.88 0.40 -7.75
CA LEU A 228 -25.48 -0.87 -8.17
C LEU A 228 -26.63 -1.31 -7.25
N SER A 229 -26.52 -1.04 -5.94
CA SER A 229 -27.59 -1.34 -4.97
C SER A 229 -28.83 -0.46 -5.10
N LYS A 230 -28.76 0.65 -5.84
CA LYS A 230 -29.93 1.48 -6.22
C LYS A 230 -30.60 0.96 -7.49
N GLU A 231 -29.84 0.30 -8.36
CA GLU A 231 -30.33 -0.22 -9.64
C GLU A 231 -30.97 -1.61 -9.49
N ARG A 232 -30.40 -2.46 -8.64
CA ARG A 232 -30.91 -3.81 -8.39
C ARG A 232 -30.55 -4.34 -7.00
N ALA A 233 -31.19 -5.45 -6.62
CA ALA A 233 -30.75 -6.24 -5.48
C ALA A 233 -29.33 -6.77 -5.71
N LEU A 234 -28.49 -6.66 -4.67
CA LEU A 234 -27.12 -7.18 -4.67
C LEU A 234 -27.11 -8.68 -4.34
N THR A 235 -26.14 -9.41 -4.88
CA THR A 235 -25.81 -10.76 -4.42
C THR A 235 -25.23 -10.72 -3.01
N LYS A 236 -25.09 -11.89 -2.38
CA LYS A 236 -24.49 -11.97 -1.05
C LYS A 236 -23.03 -11.49 -1.06
N GLU A 237 -22.29 -11.87 -2.08
CA GLU A 237 -20.89 -11.51 -2.29
C GLU A 237 -20.74 -10.01 -2.51
N GLU A 238 -21.61 -9.41 -3.32
CA GLU A 238 -21.63 -7.96 -3.55
C GLU A 238 -22.00 -7.17 -2.28
N MET A 239 -22.92 -7.66 -1.45
CA MET A 239 -23.23 -7.04 -0.17
C MET A 239 -22.02 -7.06 0.77
N ILE A 240 -21.32 -8.21 0.86
CA ILE A 240 -20.09 -8.33 1.66
C ILE A 240 -19.02 -7.36 1.13
N ALA A 241 -18.78 -7.35 -0.18
CA ALA A 241 -17.84 -6.43 -0.82
C ALA A 241 -18.17 -4.96 -0.52
N LYS A 242 -19.45 -4.61 -0.58
CA LYS A 242 -19.91 -3.25 -0.30
C LYS A 242 -19.63 -2.86 1.16
N ASP A 243 -19.94 -3.73 2.10
CA ASP A 243 -19.71 -3.46 3.52
C ASP A 243 -18.20 -3.40 3.86
N ASN A 244 -17.36 -4.20 3.19
CA ASN A 244 -15.91 -4.12 3.34
C ASN A 244 -15.33 -2.84 2.73
N ARG A 245 -15.82 -2.39 1.57
CA ARG A 245 -15.45 -1.07 1.00
C ARG A 245 -15.83 0.06 1.94
N ARG A 246 -17.03 0.03 2.55
CA ARG A 246 -17.45 1.01 3.57
C ARG A 246 -16.52 1.01 4.77
N LEU A 247 -16.16 -0.17 5.29
CA LEU A 247 -15.24 -0.28 6.43
C LEU A 247 -13.90 0.39 6.12
N LEU A 248 -13.29 0.03 4.99
CA LEU A 248 -12.02 0.61 4.56
C LEU A 248 -12.14 2.13 4.36
N PHE A 249 -13.13 2.57 3.59
CA PHE A 249 -13.38 3.99 3.35
C PHE A 249 -13.54 4.80 4.63
N ASN A 250 -14.41 4.37 5.55
CA ASN A 250 -14.71 5.10 6.76
C ASN A 250 -13.49 5.14 7.72
N ILE A 251 -12.71 4.06 7.79
CA ILE A 251 -11.48 4.06 8.62
C ILE A 251 -10.44 5.01 8.05
N MET A 252 -10.16 4.91 6.75
CA MET A 252 -9.12 5.71 6.10
C MET A 252 -9.48 7.21 6.13
N THR A 253 -10.74 7.55 5.86
CA THR A 253 -11.21 8.94 5.92
C THR A 253 -11.27 9.49 7.35
N ALA A 254 -11.59 8.66 8.35
CA ALA A 254 -11.60 9.07 9.76
C ALA A 254 -10.22 9.53 10.27
N VAL A 255 -9.13 8.96 9.74
CA VAL A 255 -7.76 9.37 10.06
C VAL A 255 -7.20 10.41 9.08
N GLY A 256 -8.04 10.93 8.18
CA GLY A 256 -7.71 12.03 7.31
C GLY A 256 -6.99 11.66 6.02
N PHE A 257 -7.18 10.45 5.49
CA PHE A 257 -6.92 10.19 4.08
C PHE A 257 -8.04 10.72 3.18
N GLU A 258 -7.69 11.04 1.95
CA GLU A 258 -8.61 11.40 0.87
C GLU A 258 -8.68 10.25 -0.13
N PRO A 259 -9.87 9.69 -0.39
CA PRO A 259 -10.03 8.57 -1.32
C PRO A 259 -9.84 9.01 -2.78
N TYR A 260 -9.47 8.07 -3.64
CA TYR A 260 -9.63 8.23 -5.09
C TYR A 260 -10.93 7.57 -5.55
N GLU A 261 -11.68 8.26 -6.42
CA GLU A 261 -13.05 7.87 -6.78
C GLU A 261 -13.10 6.59 -7.62
N ASP A 262 -12.10 6.37 -8.47
CA ASP A 262 -12.09 5.27 -9.44
C ASP A 262 -11.48 3.97 -8.89
N GLU A 263 -10.85 3.99 -7.71
CA GLU A 263 -10.14 2.83 -7.15
C GLU A 263 -10.44 2.67 -5.65
N TRP A 264 -11.12 1.57 -5.28
CA TRP A 264 -11.52 1.34 -3.88
C TRP A 264 -10.35 1.20 -2.89
N TRP A 265 -9.15 0.88 -3.38
CA TRP A 265 -7.95 0.64 -2.58
C TRP A 265 -7.07 1.89 -2.39
N HIS A 266 -7.27 2.96 -3.19
CA HIS A 266 -6.31 4.06 -3.31
C HIS A 266 -6.68 5.24 -2.42
N PHE A 267 -5.72 5.67 -1.60
CA PHE A 267 -5.87 6.76 -0.66
C PHE A 267 -4.68 7.72 -0.70
N ASN A 268 -5.00 9.01 -0.61
CA ASN A 268 -4.06 10.11 -0.66
C ASN A 268 -3.96 10.79 0.71
N SER A 269 -2.75 11.21 1.08
CA SER A 269 -2.61 12.23 2.12
C SER A 269 -3.33 13.51 1.69
N LYS A 270 -4.06 14.16 2.60
CA LYS A 270 -4.68 15.48 2.37
C LYS A 270 -3.73 16.53 1.80
N LYS A 271 -2.45 16.41 2.13
CA LYS A 271 -1.40 17.33 1.68
C LYS A 271 -0.90 17.02 0.27
N SER A 272 -1.17 15.84 -0.30
CA SER A 272 -0.78 15.54 -1.68
C SER A 272 -1.55 16.40 -2.68
N GLN A 273 -1.07 16.51 -3.93
CA GLN A 273 -1.78 17.27 -4.97
C GLN A 273 -3.17 16.70 -5.29
N MET A 274 -3.38 15.38 -5.12
CA MET A 274 -4.71 14.79 -5.25
C MET A 274 -5.57 15.11 -4.01
N GLY A 275 -5.03 14.92 -2.80
CA GLY A 275 -5.80 15.12 -1.56
C GLY A 275 -6.25 16.57 -1.35
N ILE A 276 -5.47 17.56 -1.79
CA ILE A 276 -5.86 18.96 -1.59
C ILE A 276 -7.08 19.39 -2.40
N LYS A 277 -7.39 18.72 -3.53
CA LYS A 277 -8.59 18.98 -4.33
C LYS A 277 -9.87 18.83 -3.51
N THR A 278 -9.80 17.99 -2.48
CA THR A 278 -10.94 17.62 -1.65
C THR A 278 -10.79 18.16 -0.22
N ALA A 279 -9.57 18.39 0.25
CA ALA A 279 -9.26 18.82 1.62
C ALA A 279 -9.40 20.32 1.92
N GLY A 280 -9.48 21.18 0.89
CA GLY A 280 -9.65 22.63 1.06
C GLY A 280 -8.41 23.37 1.61
N LEU A 281 -7.21 22.81 1.46
CA LEU A 281 -5.94 23.47 1.83
C LEU A 281 -5.48 24.47 0.72
N PRO A 282 -4.63 25.46 1.04
CA PRO A 282 -4.23 26.50 0.07
C PRO A 282 -3.11 26.08 -0.91
N PHE A 283 -2.29 25.11 -0.57
CA PHE A 283 -1.23 24.56 -1.42
C PHE A 283 -0.88 23.12 -1.01
N ALA A 284 -0.45 22.31 -1.99
CA ALA A 284 -0.05 20.94 -1.73
C ALA A 284 1.40 20.89 -1.21
N GLU A 285 1.73 19.82 -0.49
CA GLU A 285 3.08 19.53 -0.01
C GLU A 285 3.51 18.13 -0.43
N TYR A 286 4.76 18.01 -0.90
CA TYR A 286 5.46 16.74 -0.97
C TYR A 286 6.64 16.74 -0.02
N GLY A 287 6.99 15.55 0.48
CA GLY A 287 8.24 15.31 1.19
C GLY A 287 9.28 14.73 0.24
N ALA A 288 10.16 13.90 0.77
CA ALA A 288 11.18 13.20 0.01
C ALA A 288 10.58 12.44 -1.20
N SER A 289 11.14 12.74 -2.38
CA SER A 289 10.86 12.06 -3.66
C SER A 289 11.95 11.07 -4.06
N LYS A 290 12.92 10.85 -3.18
CA LYS A 290 14.04 9.92 -3.33
C LYS A 290 14.35 9.27 -1.99
N LEU A 291 14.86 8.04 -2.03
CA LEU A 291 15.31 7.34 -0.84
C LEU A 291 16.59 7.97 -0.27
N SER A 292 16.66 8.11 1.06
CA SER A 292 17.89 8.47 1.76
C SER A 292 18.90 7.31 1.74
N PRO A 293 20.20 7.55 2.05
CA PRO A 293 21.16 6.48 2.28
C PRO A 293 20.68 5.42 3.29
N GLU A 294 20.00 5.86 4.34
CA GLU A 294 19.45 4.99 5.39
C GLU A 294 18.31 4.12 4.86
N ASN A 295 17.41 4.70 4.04
CA ASN A 295 16.35 3.92 3.38
C ASN A 295 16.94 2.88 2.41
N LEU A 296 17.98 3.24 1.65
CA LEU A 296 18.66 2.33 0.73
C LEU A 296 19.31 1.16 1.48
N GLU A 297 19.88 1.42 2.66
CA GLU A 297 20.45 0.35 3.48
C GLU A 297 19.38 -0.56 4.09
N HIS A 298 18.24 0.02 4.50
CA HIS A 298 17.08 -0.75 4.95
C HIS A 298 16.57 -1.68 3.84
N GLU A 299 16.46 -1.19 2.61
CA GLU A 299 16.01 -1.99 1.46
C GLU A 299 16.96 -3.16 1.16
N LYS A 300 18.28 -2.92 1.20
CA LYS A 300 19.27 -3.99 1.05
C LYS A 300 19.15 -5.06 2.13
N MET A 301 18.98 -4.63 3.38
CA MET A 301 18.80 -5.52 4.53
C MET A 301 17.56 -6.40 4.35
N ARG A 302 16.42 -5.81 4.00
CA ARG A 302 15.16 -6.52 3.71
C ARG A 302 15.31 -7.51 2.56
N THR A 303 15.91 -7.10 1.45
CA THR A 303 16.15 -7.97 0.29
C THR A 303 17.07 -9.14 0.63
N GLN A 304 18.12 -8.91 1.42
CA GLN A 304 19.03 -9.96 1.85
C GLN A 304 18.32 -10.98 2.75
N HIS A 305 17.53 -10.53 3.74
CA HIS A 305 16.73 -11.42 4.61
C HIS A 305 15.76 -12.29 3.82
N ARG A 306 15.12 -11.72 2.78
CA ARG A 306 14.25 -12.49 1.89
C ARG A 306 15.02 -13.58 1.14
N LEU A 307 16.18 -13.25 0.57
CA LEU A 307 17.02 -14.22 -0.15
C LEU A 307 17.46 -15.36 0.77
N ASP A 308 17.85 -15.04 2.01
CA ASP A 308 18.30 -16.05 2.97
C ASP A 308 17.14 -16.93 3.44
N THR A 309 15.95 -16.37 3.61
CA THR A 309 14.72 -17.15 3.87
C THR A 309 14.42 -18.14 2.72
N ILE A 310 14.56 -17.71 1.46
CA ILE A 310 14.36 -18.58 0.29
C ILE A 310 15.41 -19.70 0.27
N ARG A 311 16.69 -19.38 0.52
CA ARG A 311 17.78 -20.38 0.57
C ARG A 311 17.55 -21.42 1.66
N LEU A 312 17.17 -20.99 2.85
CA LEU A 312 16.84 -21.88 3.97
C LEU A 312 15.68 -22.82 3.61
N ARG A 313 14.61 -22.30 3.00
CA ARG A 313 13.48 -23.12 2.51
C ARG A 313 13.90 -24.12 1.43
N ALA A 314 14.89 -23.78 0.60
CA ALA A 314 15.47 -24.66 -0.40
C ALA A 314 16.46 -25.71 0.17
N GLY A 315 16.56 -25.85 1.49
CA GLY A 315 17.38 -26.88 2.15
C GLY A 315 18.85 -26.49 2.36
N TRP A 316 19.20 -25.21 2.22
CA TRP A 316 20.53 -24.73 2.60
C TRP A 316 20.68 -24.79 4.12
N ARG A 317 21.81 -25.32 4.61
CA ARG A 317 22.15 -25.29 6.04
C ARG A 317 22.63 -23.89 6.42
N GLU A 318 22.31 -23.42 7.62
CA GLU A 318 22.77 -22.12 8.16
C GLU A 318 24.29 -21.93 8.02
N SER A 319 25.08 -22.99 8.21
CA SER A 319 26.54 -22.97 8.06
C SER A 319 27.05 -22.72 6.64
N LYS A 320 26.18 -22.75 5.63
CA LYS A 320 26.46 -22.42 4.23
C LYS A 320 25.94 -21.04 3.83
N LEU A 321 25.19 -20.35 4.69
CA LEU A 321 24.91 -18.94 4.48
C LEU A 321 26.20 -18.16 4.77
N PRO A 322 26.57 -17.16 3.96
CA PRO A 322 27.73 -16.32 4.26
C PRO A 322 27.62 -15.79 5.69
N ARG A 323 28.73 -15.63 6.44
CA ARG A 323 28.75 -15.23 7.87
C ARG A 323 28.05 -13.89 8.20
N ALA A 324 27.42 -13.25 7.22
CA ALA A 324 26.55 -12.08 7.26
C ALA A 324 25.07 -12.41 6.96
N ALA A 325 24.62 -13.65 7.22
CA ALA A 325 23.33 -14.19 6.76
C ALA A 325 22.07 -13.48 7.29
N ILE A 326 22.22 -12.61 8.28
CA ILE A 326 21.13 -11.77 8.77
C ILE A 326 21.77 -10.42 9.11
N ILE A 327 21.44 -9.40 8.32
CA ILE A 327 21.93 -8.04 8.53
C ILE A 327 21.17 -7.44 9.72
N LYS A 328 21.89 -6.90 10.70
CA LYS A 328 21.29 -6.16 11.83
C LYS A 328 20.47 -5.00 11.24
N PRO A 329 19.22 -4.77 11.67
CA PRO A 329 18.49 -3.58 11.28
C PRO A 329 19.30 -2.31 11.63
N PRO A 330 19.27 -1.26 10.78
CA PRO A 330 19.97 -0.01 11.08
C PRO A 330 19.52 0.54 12.44
N GLU A 331 20.47 1.10 13.20
CA GLU A 331 20.17 1.64 14.53
C GLU A 331 19.23 2.83 14.41
N LYS A 332 18.29 2.94 15.37
CA LYS A 332 17.37 4.08 15.45
C LYS A 332 18.21 5.34 15.70
N SER A 333 18.17 6.29 14.77
CA SER A 333 18.82 7.60 14.92
C SER A 333 18.16 8.43 16.00
#